data_AF-A0A9D1A7S4-F1
#
_entry.id   AF-A0A9D1A7S4-F1
#
_cell.length_a   1.000
_cell.length_b   1.000
_cell.length_c   1.000
_cell.angle_alpha   90.00
_cell.angle_beta   90.00
_cell.angle_gamma   90.00
#
_symmetry.space_group_name_H-M   'P 1'
#
loop_
_entity.id
_entity.type
_entity.pdbx_description
1 polymer ?
#
loop_
_entity_poly.entity_id
_entity_poly.type
_entity_poly.pdbx_seq_one_letter_code
_entity_poly.pdbx_strand_id
1 'polypeptide(L)'
;VQRLAEEFLAHPTAIVAPAAEGRRGNPCLFPAEFFPALRALTGDRGGAGIIRANQQRLRLVEVPPEGLLDADTPEILAALSQNSR
;
A
#
# COMPACT_ATOMS: atom_id res chain seq x y z
N VAL A 1 3.78 8.31 -2.63
CA VAL A 1 2.66 8.02 -3.57
C VAL A 1 3.10 8.09 -5.04
N GLN A 2 3.79 9.13 -5.51
CA GLN A 2 4.20 9.25 -6.92
C GLN A 2 4.91 8.00 -7.48
N ARG A 3 5.92 7.47 -6.79
CA ARG A 3 6.63 6.25 -7.20
C ARG A 3 5.72 5.02 -7.32
N LEU A 4 4.69 4.90 -6.47
CA LEU A 4 3.72 3.80 -6.55
C LEU A 4 2.88 3.93 -7.83
N ALA A 5 2.46 5.14 -8.17
CA ALA A 5 1.70 5.40 -9.38
C ALA A 5 2.54 5.14 -10.64
N GLU A 6 3.80 5.58 -10.66
CA GLU A 6 4.74 5.30 -11.76
C GLU A 6 4.93 3.79 -11.97
N GLU A 7 5.18 3.05 -10.89
CA GLU A 7 5.34 1.58 -10.93
C GLU A 7 4.06 0.89 -11.43
N PHE A 8 2.90 1.38 -11.01
CA PHE A 8 1.60 0.85 -11.42
C PHE A 8 1.30 1.15 -12.90
N LEU A 9 1.62 2.35 -13.39
CA LEU A 9 1.46 2.71 -14.79
C LEU A 9 2.39 1.89 -15.70
N ALA A 10 3.59 1.56 -15.23
CA ALA A 10 4.51 0.66 -15.92
C ALA A 10 4.03 -0.81 -15.90
N HIS A 11 3.25 -1.20 -14.88
CA HIS A 11 2.76 -2.56 -14.68
C HIS A 11 1.26 -2.57 -14.33
N PRO A 12 0.36 -2.23 -15.27
CA PRO A 12 -1.07 -2.02 -14.99
C PRO A 12 -1.82 -3.28 -14.53
N THR A 13 -1.20 -4.46 -14.69
CA THR A 13 -1.71 -5.76 -14.23
C THR A 13 -1.11 -6.18 -12.89
N ALA A 14 -0.21 -5.41 -12.29
CA ALA A 14 0.36 -5.72 -10.99
C ALA A 14 -0.41 -5.02 -9.86
N ILE A 15 -0.45 -5.65 -8.69
CA ILE A 15 -0.81 -4.97 -7.45
C ILE A 15 0.46 -4.29 -6.95
N VAL A 16 0.43 -2.98 -6.68
CA VAL A 16 1.60 -2.22 -6.24
C VAL A 16 1.39 -1.75 -4.81
N ALA A 17 2.35 -2.01 -3.93
CA ALA A 17 2.30 -1.60 -2.54
C ALA A 17 3.66 -1.09 -2.05
N PRO A 18 3.70 -0.14 -1.10
CA PRO A 18 4.95 0.25 -0.47
C PRO A 18 5.39 -0.83 0.51
N ALA A 19 6.71 -0.99 0.64
CA ALA A 19 7.32 -1.81 1.68
C ALA A 19 8.55 -1.13 2.29
N ALA A 20 8.80 -1.43 3.54
CA ALA A 20 9.99 -1.00 4.27
C ALA A 20 10.37 -2.11 5.24
N GLU A 21 11.64 -2.49 5.28
CA GLU A 21 12.17 -3.49 6.23
C GLU A 21 11.41 -4.84 6.16
N GLY A 22 10.99 -5.24 4.96
CA GLY A 22 10.23 -6.48 4.74
C GLY A 22 8.76 -6.41 5.18
N ARG A 23 8.28 -5.26 5.64
CA ARG A 23 6.87 -5.01 5.96
C ARG A 23 6.22 -4.25 4.83
N ARG A 24 5.08 -4.76 4.34
CA ARG A 24 4.20 -4.04 3.41
C ARG A 24 3.34 -3.04 4.19
N GLY A 25 3.13 -1.84 3.64
CA GLY A 25 2.16 -0.88 4.16
C GLY A 25 1.12 -0.42 3.14
N ASN A 26 0.55 0.75 3.38
CA ASN A 26 -0.48 1.40 2.58
C ASN A 26 0.06 2.72 1.99
N PRO A 27 -0.55 3.27 0.92
CA PRO A 27 -1.68 2.73 0.15
C PRO A 27 -1.27 1.62 -0.83
N CYS A 28 -2.18 0.68 -1.10
CA CYS A 28 -2.01 -0.35 -2.14
C CYS A 28 -2.84 0.01 -3.39
N LEU A 29 -2.24 -0.11 -4.57
CA LEU A 29 -2.88 0.10 -5.86
C LEU A 29 -3.25 -1.25 -6.48
N PHE A 30 -4.50 -1.39 -6.91
CA PHE A 30 -5.04 -2.61 -7.50
C PHE A 30 -5.47 -2.39 -8.95
N PRO A 31 -5.19 -3.34 -9.86
CA PRO A 31 -5.79 -3.37 -11.18
C PRO A 31 -7.32 -3.38 -11.10
N ALA A 32 -7.99 -2.76 -12.08
CA ALA A 32 -9.44 -2.61 -12.11
C ALA A 32 -10.21 -3.94 -12.06
N GLU A 33 -9.60 -5.04 -12.52
CA GLU A 33 -10.18 -6.39 -12.44
C GLU A 33 -10.42 -6.87 -11.01
N PHE A 34 -9.71 -6.30 -10.02
CA PHE A 34 -9.92 -6.62 -8.61
C PHE A 34 -11.04 -5.79 -7.98
N PHE A 35 -11.65 -4.85 -8.70
CA PHE A 35 -12.76 -4.04 -8.16
C PHE A 35 -13.93 -4.89 -7.67
N PRO A 36 -14.41 -5.91 -8.39
CA PRO A 36 -15.46 -6.79 -7.88
C PRO A 36 -15.06 -7.49 -6.58
N ALA A 37 -13.81 -7.97 -6.48
CA ALA A 37 -13.29 -8.61 -5.28
C ALA A 37 -13.17 -7.64 -4.11
N LEU A 38 -12.70 -6.40 -4.36
CA LEU A 38 -12.63 -5.32 -3.38
C LEU A 38 -14.03 -4.92 -2.87
N ARG A 39 -15.02 -4.83 -3.76
CA ARG A 39 -16.41 -4.52 -3.38
C ARG A 39 -17.08 -5.64 -2.58
N ALA A 40 -16.62 -6.88 -2.74
CA ALA A 40 -17.14 -8.02 -1.99
C ALA A 40 -16.54 -8.15 -0.57
N LEU A 41 -15.53 -7.34 -0.24
CA LEU A 41 -14.97 -7.29 1.11
C LEU A 41 -16.04 -6.76 2.08
N THR A 42 -16.20 -7.44 3.21
CA THR A 42 -17.15 -7.08 4.27
C THR A 42 -16.42 -6.84 5.59
N GLY A 43 -16.89 -5.87 6.37
CA GLY A 43 -16.26 -5.42 7.61
C GLY A 43 -14.94 -4.69 7.36
N ASP A 44 -14.09 -4.62 8.40
CA ASP A 44 -12.79 -3.93 8.35
C ASP A 44 -11.66 -4.76 7.72
N ARG A 45 -12.02 -5.62 6.75
CA ARG A 45 -11.06 -6.46 6.03
C ARG A 45 -10.66 -5.75 4.76
N GLY A 46 -9.59 -4.96 4.83
CA GLY A 46 -9.00 -4.32 3.65
C GLY A 46 -8.48 -5.32 2.61
N GLY A 47 -7.90 -4.81 1.50
CA GLY A 47 -7.41 -5.60 0.36
C GLY A 47 -6.26 -6.59 0.66
N ALA A 48 -5.81 -6.74 1.91
CA ALA A 48 -4.74 -7.65 2.31
C ALA A 48 -5.03 -9.12 1.94
N GLY A 49 -6.30 -9.55 2.00
CA GLY A 49 -6.70 -10.90 1.56
C GLY A 49 -6.48 -11.11 0.07
N ILE A 50 -6.83 -10.11 -0.75
CA ILE A 50 -6.63 -10.13 -2.20
C ILE A 50 -5.15 -10.18 -2.55
N ILE A 51 -4.32 -9.43 -1.83
CA ILE A 51 -2.86 -9.45 -1.99
C ILE A 51 -2.28 -10.83 -1.68
N ARG A 52 -2.68 -11.45 -0.56
CA ARG A 52 -2.23 -12.80 -0.18
C ARG A 52 -2.62 -13.86 -1.22
N ALA A 53 -3.81 -13.74 -1.81
CA ALA A 53 -4.25 -14.63 -2.88
C ALA A 53 -3.56 -14.39 -4.23
N ASN A 54 -2.87 -13.26 -4.40
CA ASN A 54 -2.25 -12.83 -5.66
C ASN A 54 -0.78 -12.42 -5.48
N GLN A 55 -0.02 -13.12 -4.64
CA GLN A 55 1.38 -12.78 -4.34
C GLN A 55 2.26 -12.72 -5.59
N GLN A 56 2.00 -13.54 -6.59
CA GLN A 56 2.69 -13.54 -7.88
C GLN A 56 2.49 -12.25 -8.69
N ARG A 57 1.46 -11.46 -8.37
CA ARG A 57 1.16 -10.17 -9.02
C ARG A 57 1.56 -8.98 -8.15
N LEU A 58 2.09 -9.22 -6.96
CA LEU A 58 2.48 -8.17 -6.03
C LEU A 58 3.85 -7.61 -6.40
N ARG A 59 3.91 -6.29 -6.57
CA ARG A 59 5.14 -5.52 -6.69
C ARG A 59 5.29 -4.63 -5.47
N LEU A 60 6.41 -4.78 -4.78
CA LEU A 60 6.75 -3.97 -3.63
C LEU A 60 7.68 -2.83 -4.07
N VAL A 61 7.31 -1.62 -3.69
CA VAL A 61 8.15 -0.43 -3.88
C VAL A 61 8.78 -0.11 -2.54
N GLU A 62 10.11 -0.22 -2.45
CA GLU A 62 10.83 0.10 -1.22
C GLU A 62 10.69 1.60 -0.92
N VAL A 63 10.29 1.90 0.32
CA VAL A 63 10.17 3.25 0.86
C VAL A 63 10.89 3.33 2.20
N PRO A 64 11.30 4.53 2.65
CA PRO A 64 11.79 4.70 4.01
C PRO A 64 10.75 4.23 5.04
N PRO A 65 11.16 3.69 6.21
CA PRO A 65 10.24 3.18 7.24
C PRO A 65 9.16 4.17 7.66
N GLU A 66 9.50 5.47 7.73
CA GLU A 66 8.58 6.56 8.02
C GLU A 66 7.44 6.68 6.99
N GLY A 67 7.68 6.23 5.76
CA GLY A 67 6.68 6.21 4.69
C GLY A 67 5.60 5.15 4.85
N LEU A 68 5.73 4.24 5.83
CA LEU A 68 4.70 3.25 6.19
C LEU A 68 3.90 3.62 7.45
N LEU A 69 4.20 4.74 8.09
CA LEU A 69 3.50 5.15 9.31
C LEU A 69 2.11 5.66 8.97
N ASP A 70 1.09 5.01 9.52
CA ASP A 70 -0.27 5.51 9.51
C ASP A 70 -0.44 6.55 10.63
N ALA A 71 -0.89 7.76 10.28
CA ALA A 71 -1.03 8.89 11.20
C ALA A 71 -2.30 8.77 12.08
N ASP A 72 -2.52 7.61 12.67
CA ASP A 72 -3.75 7.27 13.41
C ASP A 72 -3.72 7.73 14.87
N THR A 73 -2.54 8.12 15.39
CA THR A 73 -2.39 8.67 16.74
C THR A 73 -1.69 10.03 16.73
N PRO A 74 -2.00 10.92 17.70
CA PRO A 74 -1.32 12.21 17.83
C PRO A 74 0.21 12.09 17.94
N GLU A 75 0.71 11.03 18.57
CA GLU A 75 2.14 10.76 18.72
C GLU A 75 2.78 10.41 17.38
N ILE A 76 2.13 9.59 16.54
CA ILE A 76 2.64 9.26 15.20
C ILE A 76 2.58 10.49 14.29
N LEU A 77 1.52 11.29 14.39
CA LEU A 77 1.44 12.57 13.67
C LEU A 77 2.56 13.54 14.08
N ALA A 78 2.89 13.61 15.38
CA ALA A 78 4.00 14.42 15.89
C ALA A 78 5.36 13.93 15.35
N ALA A 79 5.56 12.61 15.26
CA ALA A 79 6.77 12.02 14.68
C ALA A 79 6.91 12.33 13.18
N LEU A 80 5.81 12.27 12.42
CA LEU A 80 5.80 12.59 10.98
C LEU A 80 6.05 14.08 10.70
N SER A 81 5.55 14.97 11.56
CA SER A 81 5.69 16.42 11.39
C SER A 81 7.08 16.95 11.74
N GLN A 82 7.86 16.24 12.56
CA GLN A 82 9.25 16.59 12.89
C GLN A 82 10.24 16.23 11.77
N ASN A 83 9.94 15.24 10.93
CA ASN A 83 10.80 14.76 9.84
C ASN A 83 10.60 15.52 8.50
N SER A 84 9.70 16.50 8.43
CA SER A 84 9.40 17.27 7.20
C SER A 84 10.15 18.61 7.11
N ARG A 85 11.34 18.75 7.72
CA ARG A 85 12.18 19.96 7.62
C ARG A 85 13.41 19.75 6.75
#